data_AF-A0A351X9C4-F1
#
_entry.id   AF-A0A351X9C4-F1
#
_cell.length_a   1.000
_cell.length_b   1.000
_cell.length_c   1.000
_cell.angle_alpha   90.00
_cell.angle_beta   90.00
_cell.angle_gamma   90.00
#
_symmetry.space_group_name_H-M   'P 1'
#
loop_
_entity.id
_entity.type
_entity.pdbx_description
1 polymer ?
#
loop_
_entity_poly.entity_id
_entity_poly.type
_entity_poly.pdbx_seq_one_letter_code
_entity_poly.pdbx_strand_id
1 'polypeptide(L)'
;KEDLKKQIAERKEANAKTDFENQLIEQVVENMEVEIPECMNTQKCDEMVQDYSYRLQMQGLDLNTYLQYLGQTQEQFKEQFMEGAKQQVKVKLALDAIVKAENIEATEEEIDAEVAKLAEQYNMEADKIKAAVPAEQLSADIVTRKAVDFVVDNSVKE
;
A
#
# COMPACT_ATOMS: atom_id res chain seq x y z
N LYS A 1 -14.73 22.20 -21.36
CA LYS A 1 -13.51 21.90 -22.15
C LYS A 1 -12.24 22.22 -21.35
N GLU A 2 -12.22 23.33 -20.62
CA GLU A 2 -11.12 23.69 -19.71
C GLU A 2 -11.00 22.72 -18.53
N ASP A 3 -12.11 22.33 -17.89
CA ASP A 3 -12.12 21.30 -16.84
C ASP A 3 -11.55 19.95 -17.30
N LEU A 4 -11.86 19.52 -18.52
CA LEU A 4 -11.34 18.28 -19.07
C LEU A 4 -9.82 18.35 -19.28
N LYS A 5 -9.30 19.50 -19.72
CA LYS A 5 -7.86 19.71 -19.89
C LYS A 5 -7.14 19.74 -18.53
N LYS A 6 -7.76 20.36 -17.52
CA LYS A 6 -7.27 20.40 -16.15
C LYS A 6 -7.25 19.01 -15.51
N GLN A 7 -8.34 18.25 -15.58
CA GLN A 7 -8.41 16.87 -15.08
C GLN A 7 -7.38 15.95 -15.76
N ILE A 8 -7.18 16.10 -17.07
CA ILE A 8 -6.16 15.31 -17.80
C ILE A 8 -4.75 15.70 -17.33
N ALA A 9 -4.49 16.98 -17.09
CA ALA A 9 -3.19 17.45 -16.59
C ALA A 9 -2.92 16.93 -15.17
N GLU A 10 -3.87 17.08 -14.25
CA GLU A 10 -3.78 16.58 -12.87
C GLU A 10 -3.58 15.07 -12.83
N ARG A 11 -4.30 14.31 -13.66
CA ARG A 11 -4.12 12.86 -13.75
C ARG A 11 -2.74 12.48 -14.28
N LYS A 12 -2.21 13.22 -15.26
CA LYS A 12 -0.86 12.97 -15.80
C LYS A 12 0.22 13.28 -14.76
N GLU A 13 0.06 14.37 -14.02
CA GLU A 13 0.98 14.76 -12.96
C GLU A 13 0.98 13.75 -11.81
N ALA A 14 -0.21 13.32 -11.36
CA ALA A 14 -0.35 12.29 -10.36
C ALA A 14 0.30 10.96 -10.80
N ASN A 15 0.05 10.53 -12.04
CA ASN A 15 0.67 9.33 -12.58
C ASN A 15 2.21 9.46 -12.64
N ALA A 16 2.72 10.59 -13.11
CA ALA A 16 4.17 10.82 -13.17
C ALA A 16 4.82 10.82 -11.79
N LYS A 17 4.14 11.37 -10.77
CA LYS A 17 4.59 11.34 -9.37
C LYS A 17 4.66 9.91 -8.85
N THR A 18 3.60 9.13 -9.06
CA THR A 18 3.56 7.71 -8.64
C THR A 18 4.60 6.87 -9.36
N ASP A 19 4.79 7.07 -10.67
CA ASP A 19 5.80 6.35 -11.44
C ASP A 19 7.22 6.68 -10.93
N PHE A 20 7.48 7.94 -10.60
CA PHE A 20 8.74 8.37 -10.01
C PHE A 20 8.96 7.78 -8.61
N GLU A 21 7.95 7.85 -7.73
CA GLU A 21 7.98 7.22 -6.39
C GLU A 21 8.29 5.71 -6.48
N ASN A 22 7.63 5.00 -7.40
CA ASN A 22 7.85 3.57 -7.60
C ASN A 22 9.28 3.27 -8.04
N GLN A 23 9.84 4.04 -8.98
CA GLN A 23 11.21 3.85 -9.44
C GLN A 23 12.24 4.05 -8.32
N LEU A 24 12.02 5.03 -7.45
CA LEU A 24 12.91 5.28 -6.32
C LEU A 24 12.84 4.14 -5.30
N ILE A 25 11.63 3.69 -4.97
CA ILE A 25 11.42 2.57 -4.04
C ILE A 25 12.06 1.29 -4.61
N GLU A 26 11.94 1.05 -5.92
CA GLU A 26 12.62 -0.08 -6.57
C GLU A 26 14.14 0.01 -6.41
N GLN A 27 14.76 1.17 -6.62
CA GLN A 27 16.19 1.38 -6.41
C GLN A 27 16.61 1.14 -4.95
N VAL A 28 15.80 1.59 -3.99
CA VAL A 28 16.05 1.32 -2.56
C VAL A 28 16.02 -0.19 -2.29
N VAL A 29 15.02 -0.89 -2.84
CA VAL A 29 14.87 -2.34 -2.68
C VAL A 29 16.00 -3.13 -3.34
N GLU A 30 16.50 -2.70 -4.50
CA GLU A 30 17.62 -3.34 -5.20
C GLU A 30 18.92 -3.27 -4.40
N ASN A 31 19.13 -2.19 -3.66
CA ASN A 31 20.30 -2.01 -2.80
C ASN A 31 20.19 -2.72 -1.44
N MET A 32 19.02 -3.29 -1.11
CA MET A 32 18.78 -3.96 0.16
C MET A 32 19.17 -5.44 0.08
N GLU A 33 20.22 -5.82 0.82
CA GLU A 33 20.54 -7.23 1.06
C GLU A 33 19.82 -7.71 2.33
N VAL A 34 18.64 -8.34 2.16
CA VAL A 34 17.91 -8.95 3.28
C VAL A 34 17.41 -10.34 2.93
N GLU A 35 17.62 -11.28 3.84
CA GLU A 35 17.02 -12.62 3.74
C GLU A 35 15.57 -12.55 4.21
N ILE A 36 14.63 -12.74 3.29
CA ILE A 36 13.19 -12.72 3.58
C ILE A 36 12.70 -14.15 3.79
N PRO A 37 12.20 -14.50 5.00
CA PRO A 37 11.59 -15.80 5.24
C PRO A 37 10.41 -16.05 4.30
N GLU A 38 10.31 -17.27 3.75
CA GLU A 38 9.21 -17.61 2.82
C GLU A 38 7.83 -17.40 3.43
N CYS A 39 7.67 -17.61 4.74
CA CYS A 39 6.41 -17.39 5.43
C CYS A 39 5.88 -15.95 5.27
N MET A 40 6.74 -14.94 5.19
CA MET A 40 6.33 -13.56 4.96
C MET A 40 5.75 -13.38 3.55
N ASN A 41 6.38 -14.00 2.55
CA ASN A 41 5.91 -13.97 1.17
C ASN A 41 4.58 -14.72 1.02
N THR A 42 4.45 -15.89 1.65
CA THR A 42 3.22 -16.68 1.65
C THR A 42 2.08 -15.93 2.33
N GLN A 43 2.33 -15.35 3.51
CA GLN A 43 1.33 -14.56 4.22
C GLN A 43 0.87 -13.37 3.36
N LYS A 44 1.82 -12.66 2.72
CA LYS A 44 1.47 -11.53 1.86
C LYS A 44 0.68 -11.96 0.63
N CYS A 45 1.03 -13.09 0.02
CA CYS A 45 0.30 -13.67 -1.08
C CYS A 45 -1.13 -14.03 -0.68
N ASP A 46 -1.32 -14.61 0.51
CA ASP A 46 -2.65 -14.97 1.02
C ASP A 46 -3.51 -13.73 1.28
N GLU A 47 -2.93 -12.67 1.84
CA GLU A 47 -3.60 -11.36 1.99
C GLU A 47 -4.04 -10.81 0.62
N MET A 48 -3.16 -10.81 -0.39
CA MET A 48 -3.50 -10.30 -1.73
C MET A 48 -4.60 -11.12 -2.41
N VAL A 49 -4.62 -12.45 -2.22
CA VAL A 49 -5.68 -13.32 -2.72
C VAL A 49 -7.00 -13.09 -1.97
N GLN A 50 -6.94 -12.86 -0.66
CA GLN A 50 -8.11 -12.53 0.14
C GLN A 50 -8.70 -11.17 -0.28
N ASP A 51 -7.87 -10.15 -0.50
CA ASP A 51 -8.31 -8.85 -1.01
C ASP A 51 -8.97 -8.98 -2.38
N TYR A 52 -8.41 -9.82 -3.24
CA TYR A 52 -9.01 -10.12 -4.54
C TYR A 52 -10.38 -10.81 -4.38
N SER A 53 -10.47 -11.80 -3.49
CA SER A 53 -11.73 -12.47 -3.16
C SER A 53 -12.79 -11.50 -2.64
N TYR A 54 -12.41 -10.56 -1.76
CA TYR A 54 -13.33 -9.55 -1.24
C TYR A 54 -13.89 -8.65 -2.34
N ARG A 55 -13.02 -8.20 -3.26
CA ARG A 55 -13.46 -7.42 -4.43
C ARG A 55 -14.39 -8.20 -5.36
N LEU A 56 -14.14 -9.50 -5.57
CA LEU A 56 -15.05 -10.36 -6.32
C LEU A 56 -16.41 -10.47 -5.63
N GLN A 57 -16.42 -10.67 -4.31
CA GLN A 57 -17.65 -10.77 -3.53
C GLN A 57 -18.49 -9.50 -3.61
N MET A 58 -17.85 -8.32 -3.61
CA MET A 58 -18.54 -7.05 -3.84
C MET A 58 -19.20 -6.95 -5.22
N GLN A 59 -18.70 -7.69 -6.21
CA GLN A 59 -19.30 -7.81 -7.54
C GLN A 59 -20.31 -8.96 -7.65
N GLY A 60 -20.57 -9.67 -6.54
CA GLY A 60 -21.50 -10.80 -6.48
C GLY A 60 -20.93 -12.13 -6.97
N LEU A 61 -19.60 -12.26 -7.08
CA LEU A 61 -18.92 -13.48 -7.51
C LEU A 61 -18.04 -14.03 -6.38
N ASP A 62 -18.04 -15.35 -6.18
CA ASP A 62 -17.11 -15.99 -5.25
C ASP A 62 -15.81 -16.43 -5.97
N LEU A 63 -14.70 -16.45 -5.22
CA LEU A 63 -13.40 -16.82 -5.77
C LEU A 63 -13.40 -18.25 -6.33
N ASN A 64 -14.09 -19.21 -5.70
CA ASN A 64 -14.08 -20.61 -6.15
C ASN A 64 -14.77 -20.76 -7.52
N THR A 65 -15.91 -20.13 -7.71
CA THR A 65 -16.62 -20.09 -9.00
C THR A 65 -15.79 -19.36 -10.06
N TYR A 66 -15.11 -18.28 -9.69
CA TYR A 66 -14.19 -17.58 -10.60
C TYR A 66 -13.05 -18.51 -11.08
N LEU A 67 -12.41 -19.23 -10.16
CA LEU A 67 -11.37 -20.21 -10.48
C LEU A 67 -11.88 -21.35 -11.36
N GLN A 68 -13.12 -21.82 -11.13
CA GLN A 68 -13.76 -22.81 -12.00
C GLN A 68 -13.95 -22.31 -13.43
N TYR A 69 -14.38 -21.06 -13.61
CA TYR A 69 -14.50 -20.46 -14.95
C TYR A 69 -13.16 -20.33 -15.66
N LEU A 70 -12.08 -20.06 -14.92
CA LEU A 70 -10.73 -20.00 -15.46
C LEU A 70 -10.10 -21.39 -15.67
N GLY A 71 -10.69 -22.45 -15.11
CA GLY A 71 -10.09 -23.78 -15.10
C GLY A 71 -8.78 -23.86 -14.31
N GLN A 72 -8.60 -22.98 -13.32
CA GLN A 72 -7.39 -22.89 -12.50
C GLN A 72 -7.62 -23.42 -11.09
N THR A 73 -6.58 -23.97 -10.47
CA THR A 73 -6.60 -24.30 -9.03
C THR A 73 -6.25 -23.08 -8.19
N GLN A 74 -6.57 -23.15 -6.89
CA GLN A 74 -6.18 -22.09 -5.95
C GLN A 74 -4.66 -21.92 -5.86
N GLU A 75 -3.89 -23.00 -5.98
CA GLU A 75 -2.41 -22.94 -5.99
C GLU A 75 -1.90 -22.20 -7.23
N GLN A 76 -2.40 -22.54 -8.42
CA GLN A 76 -2.05 -21.86 -9.66
C GLN A 76 -2.42 -20.37 -9.62
N PHE A 77 -3.55 -20.04 -8.99
CA PHE A 77 -3.94 -18.66 -8.77
C PHE A 77 -2.96 -17.96 -7.82
N LYS A 78 -2.64 -18.56 -6.67
CA LYS A 78 -1.65 -18.01 -5.72
C LYS A 78 -0.28 -17.77 -6.37
N GLU A 79 0.19 -18.67 -7.23
CA GLU A 79 1.45 -18.51 -7.96
C GLU A 79 1.49 -17.20 -8.76
N GLN A 80 0.36 -16.75 -9.33
CA GLN A 80 0.27 -15.48 -10.04
C GLN A 80 0.45 -14.26 -9.13
N PHE A 81 0.10 -14.39 -7.84
CA PHE A 81 0.27 -13.32 -6.85
C PHE A 81 1.63 -13.39 -6.15
N MET A 82 2.32 -14.54 -6.21
CA MET A 82 3.56 -14.78 -5.46
C MET A 82 4.68 -13.80 -5.83
N GLU A 83 4.84 -13.49 -7.12
CA GLU A 83 5.86 -12.52 -7.56
C GLU A 83 5.56 -11.11 -7.03
N GLY A 84 4.31 -10.66 -7.17
CA GLY A 84 3.85 -9.39 -6.61
C GLY A 84 3.96 -9.34 -5.08
N ALA A 85 3.65 -10.44 -4.40
CA ALA A 85 3.78 -10.56 -2.95
C ALA A 85 5.23 -10.42 -2.49
N LYS A 86 6.17 -11.11 -3.15
CA LYS A 86 7.61 -10.99 -2.89
C LYS A 86 8.07 -9.54 -3.05
N GLN A 87 7.64 -8.85 -4.10
CA GLN A 87 8.00 -7.46 -4.31
C GLN A 87 7.42 -6.56 -3.20
N GLN A 88 6.15 -6.74 -2.83
CA GLN A 88 5.54 -5.95 -1.76
C GLN A 88 6.18 -6.19 -0.38
N VAL A 89 6.59 -7.43 -0.08
CA VAL A 89 7.32 -7.71 1.18
C VAL A 89 8.68 -7.01 1.16
N LYS A 90 9.41 -7.06 0.04
CA LYS A 90 10.69 -6.35 -0.10
C LYS A 90 10.52 -4.84 0.11
N VAL A 91 9.55 -4.23 -0.56
CA VAL A 91 9.25 -2.79 -0.43
C VAL A 91 8.93 -2.45 1.02
N LYS A 92 8.06 -3.23 1.66
CA LYS A 92 7.70 -3.02 3.07
C LYS A 92 8.92 -3.06 3.98
N LEU A 93 9.77 -4.07 3.84
CA LEU A 93 10.97 -4.23 4.66
C LEU A 93 11.98 -3.09 4.44
N ALA A 94 12.12 -2.62 3.20
CA ALA A 94 12.98 -1.49 2.89
C ALA A 94 12.48 -0.19 3.56
N LEU A 95 11.18 0.09 3.45
CA LEU A 95 10.57 1.24 4.12
C LEU A 95 10.67 1.12 5.64
N ASP A 96 10.39 -0.05 6.22
CA ASP A 96 10.54 -0.31 7.66
C ASP A 96 11.99 -0.09 8.13
N ALA A 97 12.99 -0.42 7.29
CA ALA A 97 14.38 -0.17 7.58
C ALA A 97 14.72 1.32 7.58
N ILE A 98 14.21 2.08 6.60
CA ILE A 98 14.37 3.54 6.54
C ILE A 98 13.73 4.21 7.75
N VAL A 99 12.51 3.81 8.10
CA VAL A 99 11.78 4.29 9.28
C VAL A 99 12.63 4.14 10.54
N LYS A 100 13.26 2.99 10.72
CA LYS A 100 14.12 2.72 11.88
C LYS A 100 15.44 3.49 11.83
N ALA A 101 16.06 3.60 10.66
CA ALA A 101 17.33 4.30 10.49
C ALA A 101 17.19 5.81 10.75
N GLU A 102 16.12 6.40 10.23
CA GLU A 102 15.85 7.84 10.28
C GLU A 102 14.98 8.24 11.48
N ASN A 103 14.57 7.28 12.32
CA ASN A 103 13.68 7.47 13.47
C ASN A 103 12.38 8.21 13.08
N ILE A 104 11.74 7.74 12.00
CA ILE A 104 10.48 8.30 11.53
C ILE A 104 9.35 7.80 12.43
N GLU A 105 8.71 8.71 13.14
CA GLU A 105 7.60 8.41 14.04
C GLU A 105 6.35 9.21 13.63
N ALA A 106 5.17 8.65 13.90
CA ALA A 106 3.92 9.40 13.83
C ALA A 106 3.69 10.12 15.16
N THR A 107 3.41 11.41 15.07
CA THR A 107 3.03 12.21 16.22
C THR A 107 1.53 12.05 16.51
N GLU A 108 1.13 12.30 17.75
CA GLU A 108 -0.29 12.29 18.13
C GLU A 108 -1.12 13.27 17.27
N GLU A 109 -0.54 14.44 16.94
CA GLU A 109 -1.19 15.44 16.09
C GLU A 109 -1.44 14.91 14.66
N GLU A 110 -0.49 14.17 14.08
CA GLU A 110 -0.65 13.54 12.76
C GLU A 110 -1.72 12.44 12.80
N ILE A 111 -1.78 11.66 13.88
CA ILE A 111 -2.81 10.61 14.07
C ILE A 111 -4.19 11.25 14.18
N ASP A 112 -4.35 12.29 14.99
CA ASP A 112 -5.62 13.00 15.14
C ASP A 112 -6.06 13.70 13.83
N ALA A 113 -5.12 14.23 13.06
CA ALA A 113 -5.39 14.81 11.75
C ALA A 113 -5.87 13.74 10.74
N GLU A 114 -5.25 12.55 10.73
CA GLU A 114 -5.67 11.45 9.86
C GLU A 114 -7.06 10.94 10.26
N VAL A 115 -7.36 10.85 11.56
CA VAL A 115 -8.70 10.52 12.06
C VAL A 115 -9.73 11.54 11.58
N ALA A 116 -9.44 12.83 11.70
CA ALA A 116 -10.35 13.90 11.27
C ALA A 116 -10.63 13.83 9.76
N LYS A 117 -9.59 13.56 8.97
CA LYS A 117 -9.71 13.38 7.52
C LYS A 117 -10.57 12.18 7.15
N LEU A 118 -10.38 11.03 7.83
CA LEU A 118 -11.21 9.84 7.62
C LEU A 118 -12.65 10.07 8.06
N ALA A 119 -12.87 10.77 9.17
CA ALA A 119 -14.20 11.15 9.65
C ALA A 119 -14.95 11.98 8.61
N GLU A 120 -14.31 12.97 8.00
CA GLU A 120 -14.88 13.77 6.92
C GLU A 120 -15.15 12.93 5.66
N GLN A 121 -14.18 12.12 5.23
CA GLN A 121 -14.29 11.30 4.02
C GLN A 121 -15.45 10.30 4.10
N TYR A 122 -15.63 9.65 5.25
CA TYR A 122 -16.68 8.66 5.46
C TYR A 122 -17.96 9.26 6.04
N ASN A 123 -18.00 10.58 6.29
CA ASN A 123 -19.08 11.28 6.97
C ASN A 123 -19.49 10.59 8.30
N MET A 124 -18.47 10.21 9.07
CA MET A 124 -18.58 9.51 10.36
C MET A 124 -17.98 10.37 11.47
N GLU A 125 -18.39 10.13 12.71
CA GLU A 125 -17.78 10.80 13.87
C GLU A 125 -16.36 10.27 14.13
N ALA A 126 -15.44 11.14 14.52
CA ALA A 126 -14.04 10.79 14.82
C ALA A 126 -13.92 9.64 15.82
N ASP A 127 -14.76 9.60 16.85
CA ASP A 127 -14.76 8.52 17.84
C ASP A 127 -15.09 7.14 17.23
N LYS A 128 -15.94 7.11 16.19
CA LYS A 128 -16.26 5.87 15.47
C LYS A 128 -15.09 5.42 14.61
N ILE A 129 -14.33 6.35 14.04
CA ILE A 129 -13.10 6.04 13.32
C ILE A 129 -12.05 5.47 14.29
N LYS A 130 -11.82 6.12 15.44
CA LYS A 130 -10.89 5.64 16.48
C LYS A 130 -11.28 4.26 17.03
N ALA A 131 -12.57 3.95 17.07
CA ALA A 131 -13.06 2.63 17.47
C ALA A 131 -12.93 1.57 16.37
N ALA A 132 -12.99 1.98 15.10
CA ALA A 132 -12.93 1.08 13.95
C ALA A 132 -11.49 0.78 13.49
N VAL A 133 -10.59 1.75 13.65
CA VAL A 133 -9.19 1.66 13.20
C VAL A 133 -8.28 1.87 14.41
N PRO A 134 -7.49 0.87 14.83
CA PRO A 134 -6.53 1.01 15.91
C PRO A 134 -5.50 2.12 15.64
N ALA A 135 -5.09 2.83 16.69
CA ALA A 135 -4.11 3.91 16.57
C ALA A 135 -2.76 3.42 16.02
N GLU A 136 -2.37 2.18 16.34
CA GLU A 136 -1.17 1.55 15.82
C GLU A 136 -1.20 1.39 14.30
N GLN A 137 -2.39 1.11 13.74
CA GLN A 137 -2.56 0.98 12.30
C GLN A 137 -2.46 2.34 11.61
N LEU A 138 -3.11 3.37 12.16
CA LEU A 138 -2.98 4.74 11.65
C LEU A 138 -1.53 5.24 11.73
N SER A 139 -0.86 4.96 12.85
CA SER A 139 0.56 5.28 13.02
C SER A 139 1.43 4.59 11.96
N ALA A 140 1.20 3.30 11.71
CA ALA A 140 1.97 2.56 10.71
C ALA A 140 1.78 3.14 9.30
N ASP A 141 0.54 3.51 8.94
CA ASP A 141 0.23 4.12 7.65
C ASP A 141 0.89 5.49 7.48
N ILE A 142 0.85 6.32 8.54
CA ILE A 142 1.51 7.64 8.56
C ILE A 142 3.02 7.51 8.42
N VAL A 143 3.64 6.62 9.21
CA VAL A 143 5.08 6.38 9.19
C VAL A 143 5.55 5.86 7.83
N THR A 144 4.79 4.94 7.22
CA THR A 144 5.07 4.43 5.87
C THR A 144 5.05 5.56 4.83
N ARG A 145 4.03 6.43 4.90
CA ARG A 145 3.90 7.60 3.99
C ARG A 145 5.09 8.54 4.14
N LYS A 146 5.47 8.87 5.38
CA LYS A 146 6.63 9.72 5.69
C LYS A 146 7.94 9.10 5.20
N ALA A 147 8.08 7.78 5.25
CA ALA A 147 9.25 7.09 4.70
C ALA A 147 9.34 7.22 3.18
N VAL A 148 8.22 7.11 2.46
CA VAL A 148 8.16 7.34 1.02
C VAL A 148 8.52 8.80 0.70
N ASP A 149 7.92 9.76 1.40
CA ASP A 149 8.23 11.18 1.22
C ASP A 149 9.72 11.47 1.47
N PHE A 150 10.31 10.83 2.50
CA PHE A 150 11.75 10.94 2.77
C PHE A 150 12.61 10.41 1.61
N VAL A 151 12.26 9.26 1.01
CA VAL A 151 12.98 8.72 -0.15
C VAL A 151 12.91 9.67 -1.34
N VAL A 152 11.72 10.22 -1.62
CA VAL A 152 11.50 11.19 -2.70
C VAL A 152 12.33 12.45 -2.46
N ASP A 153 12.22 13.06 -1.27
CA ASP A 153 12.89 14.32 -0.94
C ASP A 153 14.41 14.22 -0.99
N ASN A 154 14.98 13.05 -0.69
CA ASN A 154 16.42 12.82 -0.78
C ASN A 154 16.89 12.48 -2.20
N SER A 155 16.03 11.90 -3.05
CA SER A 155 16.37 11.60 -4.45
C SER A 155 16.39 12.83 -5.38
N VAL A 156 15.60 13.86 -5.06
CA VAL A 156 15.52 15.12 -5.84
C VAL A 156 16.62 16.11 -5.44
N LYS A 157 17.38 15.81 -4.37
CA LYS A 157 18.43 16.70 -3.82
C LYS A 157 19.82 16.53 -4.45
N GLU A 158 19.96 15.78 -5.54
CA GLU A 158 21.20 15.70 -6.33
C GLU A 158 21.13 16.45 -7.67
#